data_AF-A0A2G2Y9N5-F1
#
_entry.id   AF-A0A2G2Y9N5-F1
#
_cell.length_a   1.000
_cell.length_b   1.000
_cell.length_c   1.000
_cell.angle_alpha   90.00
_cell.angle_beta   90.00
_cell.angle_gamma   90.00
#
_symmetry.space_group_name_H-M   'P 1'
#
loop_
_entity.id
_entity.type
_entity.pdbx_description
1 polymer ?
#
loop_
_entity_poly.entity_id
_entity_poly.type
_entity_poly.pdbx_seq_one_letter_code
_entity_poly.pdbx_strand_id
1 'polypeptide(L)'
;MTSTVLTSPINSAWFSSLTHLNLSNSNLLGQIPSEMALLSKLQFFLSENSELGLAAYDFKMLLQNLTQLRELHLSGVNISSTIPLNFSSHLTTTGLRGTGLDWYSDHVIYWGQFRNSLWNLIRLEYMDLQDNHLEGPIFPQFTGGLRNLSTVKLSNNSLKGAIPSWIFSWPSLSYLDLSNNHFSGQLKDFRYNLILVIIDTSENQLQGLLPKSIQNLESVVSIYLSLNQLQVLNLSRNNLERCIPKWPQFATYENNSYEGNDGLRGFLVSGGCGSNLIPKKNNKTFVPNEEGDSTFLNELCWEVVLMRYGCGLIIGFSIAYVMLSYQKPNWLSRIAEELEYIISMRNRKKLRE
;
A
#
# COMPACT_ATOMS: atom_id res chain seq x y z
N MET A 1 -20.75 -35.69 11.68
CA MET A 1 -20.88 -35.45 10.23
C MET A 1 -20.01 -36.47 9.54
N THR A 2 -20.51 -37.17 8.51
CA THR A 2 -19.74 -38.15 7.75
C THR A 2 -18.75 -37.41 6.84
N SER A 3 -17.46 -37.64 7.03
CA SER A 3 -16.41 -37.16 6.12
C SER A 3 -16.43 -37.97 4.83
N THR A 4 -16.31 -37.30 3.68
CA THR A 4 -16.32 -37.95 2.37
C THR A 4 -14.92 -37.84 1.77
N VAL A 5 -14.30 -38.96 1.43
CA VAL A 5 -13.00 -38.96 0.75
C VAL A 5 -13.22 -38.53 -0.70
N LEU A 6 -12.44 -37.56 -1.17
CA LEU A 6 -12.43 -37.18 -2.56
C LEU A 6 -11.68 -38.26 -3.35
N THR A 7 -12.40 -39.11 -4.08
CA THR A 7 -11.82 -40.22 -4.85
C THR A 7 -11.87 -39.95 -6.35
N SER A 8 -10.76 -40.24 -7.05
CA SER A 8 -10.73 -40.39 -8.52
C SER A 8 -11.55 -41.63 -8.94
N PRO A 9 -12.18 -41.64 -10.14
CA PRO A 9 -12.04 -40.65 -11.20
C PRO A 9 -13.20 -39.65 -11.27
N ILE A 10 -12.87 -38.36 -11.42
CA ILE A 10 -13.81 -37.37 -11.95
C ILE A 10 -13.93 -37.65 -13.45
N ASN A 11 -15.09 -38.11 -13.90
CA ASN A 11 -15.34 -38.25 -15.33
C ASN A 11 -15.42 -36.85 -15.97
N SER A 12 -14.31 -36.42 -16.57
CA SER A 12 -14.14 -35.07 -17.16
C SER A 12 -15.17 -34.75 -18.25
N ALA A 13 -15.79 -35.75 -18.86
CA ALA A 13 -16.87 -35.57 -19.83
C ALA A 13 -18.11 -34.90 -19.19
N TRP A 14 -18.40 -35.18 -17.92
CA TRP A 14 -19.57 -34.64 -17.22
C TRP A 14 -19.41 -33.17 -16.78
N PHE A 15 -18.16 -32.70 -16.66
CA PHE A 15 -17.86 -31.35 -16.16
C PHE A 15 -17.08 -30.50 -17.17
N SER A 16 -17.06 -30.89 -18.44
CA SER A 16 -16.36 -30.16 -19.53
C SER A 16 -16.88 -28.73 -19.80
N SER A 17 -18.04 -28.39 -19.25
CA SER A 17 -18.62 -27.04 -19.28
C SER A 17 -18.40 -26.24 -17.99
N LEU A 18 -17.80 -26.84 -16.96
CA LEU A 18 -17.65 -26.22 -15.64
C LEU A 18 -16.71 -25.01 -15.72
N THR A 19 -17.21 -23.87 -15.23
CA THR A 19 -16.48 -22.61 -15.19
C THR A 19 -16.15 -22.15 -13.77
N HIS A 20 -16.90 -22.64 -12.77
CA HIS A 20 -16.74 -22.31 -11.37
C HIS A 20 -16.74 -23.59 -10.55
N LEU A 21 -15.75 -23.72 -9.66
CA LEU A 21 -15.65 -24.81 -8.71
C LEU A 21 -15.34 -24.23 -7.33
N ASN A 22 -16.19 -24.56 -6.36
CA ASN A 22 -16.01 -24.18 -4.96
C ASN A 22 -16.08 -25.42 -4.10
N LEU A 23 -14.98 -25.75 -3.43
CA LEU A 23 -14.82 -26.87 -2.49
C LEU A 23 -14.73 -26.41 -1.03
N SER A 24 -14.86 -25.10 -0.75
CA SER A 24 -14.77 -24.55 0.60
C SER A 24 -15.82 -25.12 1.54
N ASN A 25 -15.51 -25.11 2.83
CA ASN A 25 -16.43 -25.52 3.91
C ASN A 25 -17.05 -26.92 3.71
N SER A 26 -16.31 -27.81 3.03
CA SER A 26 -16.72 -29.18 2.78
C SER A 26 -15.95 -30.12 3.70
N ASN A 27 -16.58 -31.20 4.17
CA ASN A 27 -15.89 -32.26 4.94
C ASN A 27 -15.12 -33.24 4.02
N LEU A 28 -14.55 -32.70 2.94
CA LEU A 28 -13.78 -33.46 1.96
C LEU A 28 -12.39 -33.71 2.50
N LEU A 29 -11.95 -34.97 2.43
CA LEU A 29 -10.61 -35.39 2.83
C LEU A 29 -9.86 -35.95 1.62
N GLY A 30 -8.53 -35.87 1.64
CA GLY A 30 -7.67 -36.54 0.67
C GLY A 30 -7.02 -35.58 -0.32
N GLN A 31 -6.74 -36.06 -1.53
CA GLN A 31 -6.04 -35.30 -2.56
C GLN A 31 -7.03 -34.76 -3.61
N ILE A 32 -6.82 -33.51 -4.01
CA ILE A 32 -7.45 -32.95 -5.20
C ILE A 32 -6.98 -33.75 -6.42
N PRO A 33 -7.88 -34.30 -7.26
CA PRO A 33 -7.50 -35.23 -8.30
C PRO A 33 -6.83 -34.51 -9.48
N SER A 34 -5.84 -35.13 -10.09
CA SER A 34 -5.10 -34.56 -11.22
C SER A 34 -5.98 -34.31 -12.45
N GLU A 35 -7.10 -35.04 -12.58
CA GLU A 35 -8.10 -34.86 -13.63
C GLU A 35 -8.75 -33.46 -13.59
N MET A 36 -8.65 -32.73 -12.47
CA MET A 36 -9.12 -31.34 -12.42
C MET A 36 -8.38 -30.41 -13.39
N ALA A 37 -7.14 -30.74 -13.75
CA ALA A 37 -6.40 -29.99 -14.77
C ALA A 37 -7.04 -30.12 -16.18
N LEU A 38 -7.99 -31.05 -16.38
CA LEU A 38 -8.72 -31.21 -17.64
C LEU A 38 -9.91 -30.23 -17.78
N LEU A 39 -10.28 -29.51 -16.71
CA LEU A 39 -11.39 -28.56 -16.69
C LEU A 39 -10.99 -27.23 -17.34
N SER A 40 -10.58 -27.26 -18.61
CA SER A 40 -9.95 -26.13 -19.32
C SER A 40 -10.79 -24.84 -19.42
N LYS A 41 -12.11 -24.92 -19.16
CA LYS A 41 -13.02 -23.77 -19.12
C LYS A 41 -13.14 -23.13 -17.73
N LEU A 42 -12.47 -23.69 -16.73
CA LEU A 42 -12.53 -23.20 -15.35
C LEU A 42 -11.91 -21.80 -15.27
N GLN A 43 -12.69 -20.89 -14.70
CA GLN A 43 -12.33 -19.49 -14.47
C GLN A 43 -12.18 -19.20 -12.98
N PHE A 44 -12.91 -19.93 -12.13
CA PHE A 44 -12.93 -19.75 -10.69
C PHE A 44 -12.69 -21.09 -10.00
N PHE A 45 -11.65 -21.17 -9.19
CA PHE A 45 -11.41 -22.31 -8.32
C PHE A 45 -11.17 -21.83 -6.90
N LEU A 46 -12.09 -22.19 -6.00
CA LEU A 46 -12.06 -21.84 -4.58
C LEU A 46 -12.06 -23.11 -3.73
N SER A 47 -11.19 -23.14 -2.73
CA SER A 47 -11.13 -24.18 -1.70
C SER A 47 -10.50 -23.60 -0.43
N GLU A 48 -11.29 -23.52 0.63
CA GLU A 48 -10.85 -23.21 1.99
C GLU A 48 -11.02 -24.48 2.84
N ASN A 49 -10.06 -25.38 2.74
CA ASN A 49 -10.12 -26.67 3.43
C ASN A 49 -8.71 -27.19 3.73
N SER A 50 -8.38 -27.28 5.01
CA SER A 50 -7.08 -27.75 5.52
C SER A 50 -6.86 -29.25 5.41
N GLU A 51 -7.93 -30.02 5.18
CA GLU A 51 -7.87 -31.48 5.07
C GLU A 51 -7.63 -31.97 3.63
N LEU A 52 -7.65 -31.04 2.66
CA LEU A 52 -7.33 -31.33 1.27
C LEU A 52 -5.85 -31.10 1.01
N GLY A 53 -5.23 -32.05 0.33
CA GLY A 53 -3.93 -31.89 -0.29
C GLY A 53 -4.04 -31.68 -1.80
N LEU A 54 -3.04 -31.04 -2.37
CA LEU A 54 -2.84 -30.96 -3.81
C LEU A 54 -1.36 -31.19 -4.10
N ALA A 55 -1.00 -32.35 -4.61
CA ALA A 55 0.38 -32.68 -4.88
C ALA A 55 1.04 -31.62 -5.79
N ALA A 56 2.32 -31.32 -5.53
CA ALA A 56 3.08 -30.30 -6.24
C ALA A 56 3.04 -30.44 -7.78
N TYR A 57 3.11 -31.68 -8.27
CA TYR A 57 3.00 -31.98 -9.71
C TYR A 57 1.63 -31.58 -10.26
N ASP A 58 0.56 -31.91 -9.54
CA ASP A 58 -0.82 -31.63 -9.95
C ASP A 58 -1.11 -30.13 -9.87
N PHE A 59 -0.59 -29.43 -8.86
CA PHE A 59 -0.66 -27.96 -8.78
C PHE A 59 0.00 -27.30 -9.99
N LYS A 60 1.19 -27.76 -10.37
CA LYS A 60 1.89 -27.28 -11.56
C LYS A 60 1.08 -27.54 -12.84
N MET A 61 0.54 -28.76 -12.99
CA MET A 61 -0.28 -29.12 -14.15
C MET A 61 -1.57 -28.30 -14.23
N LEU A 62 -2.21 -28.06 -13.09
CA LEU A 62 -3.41 -27.23 -12.99
C LEU A 62 -3.13 -25.81 -13.51
N LEU A 63 -2.05 -25.19 -13.05
CA LEU A 63 -1.68 -23.83 -13.48
C LEU A 63 -1.30 -23.76 -14.96
N GLN A 64 -0.65 -24.80 -15.49
CA GLN A 64 -0.30 -24.89 -16.91
C GLN A 64 -1.53 -25.06 -17.82
N ASN A 65 -2.50 -25.88 -17.41
CA ASN A 65 -3.62 -26.25 -18.27
C ASN A 65 -4.82 -25.30 -18.15
N LEU A 66 -5.05 -24.72 -16.97
CA LEU A 66 -6.18 -23.81 -16.71
C LEU A 66 -5.86 -22.37 -17.16
N THR A 67 -5.67 -22.20 -18.46
CA THR A 67 -5.25 -20.92 -19.08
C THR A 67 -6.30 -19.80 -19.03
N GLN A 68 -7.56 -20.12 -18.69
CA GLN A 68 -8.67 -19.18 -18.55
C GLN A 68 -8.93 -18.77 -17.09
N LEU A 69 -8.13 -19.29 -16.15
CA LEU A 69 -8.33 -19.04 -14.73
C LEU A 69 -8.18 -17.55 -14.42
N ARG A 70 -9.17 -17.00 -13.73
CA ARG A 70 -9.26 -15.60 -13.27
C ARG A 70 -9.08 -15.52 -11.77
N GLU A 71 -9.65 -16.47 -11.04
CA GLU A 71 -9.61 -16.51 -9.59
C GLU A 71 -9.16 -17.89 -9.12
N LEU A 72 -8.10 -17.90 -8.31
CA LEU A 72 -7.56 -19.10 -7.69
C LEU A 72 -7.39 -18.88 -6.19
N HIS A 73 -8.19 -19.57 -5.39
CA HIS A 73 -8.15 -19.48 -3.95
C HIS A 73 -8.09 -20.89 -3.37
N LEU A 74 -6.94 -21.27 -2.83
CA LEU A 74 -6.70 -22.60 -2.25
C LEU A 74 -6.27 -22.49 -0.78
N SER A 75 -6.81 -21.51 -0.06
CA SER A 75 -6.43 -21.24 1.34
C SER A 75 -6.51 -22.51 2.20
N GLY A 76 -5.42 -22.81 2.91
CA GLY A 76 -5.28 -23.97 3.78
C GLY A 76 -5.04 -25.31 3.07
N VAL A 77 -5.20 -25.40 1.74
CA VAL A 77 -4.96 -26.65 1.01
C VAL A 77 -3.47 -27.00 1.09
N ASN A 78 -3.15 -28.21 1.51
CA ASN A 78 -1.76 -28.65 1.63
C ASN A 78 -1.14 -28.90 0.25
N ILE A 79 -0.40 -27.91 -0.26
CA ILE A 79 0.34 -28.01 -1.52
C ILE A 79 1.80 -28.39 -1.24
N SER A 80 2.42 -27.75 -0.23
CA SER A 80 3.82 -27.97 0.17
C SER A 80 4.78 -28.05 -1.01
N SER A 81 4.83 -26.98 -1.82
CA SER A 81 5.58 -26.94 -3.08
C SER A 81 6.22 -25.58 -3.34
N THR A 82 7.25 -25.57 -4.19
CA THR A 82 7.75 -24.34 -4.80
C THR A 82 6.69 -23.67 -5.67
N ILE A 83 6.52 -22.35 -5.56
CA ILE A 83 5.60 -21.60 -6.44
C ILE A 83 6.01 -21.81 -7.91
N PRO A 84 5.14 -22.42 -8.75
CA PRO A 84 5.47 -22.66 -10.15
C PRO A 84 5.35 -21.38 -10.99
N LEU A 85 6.12 -21.32 -12.09
CA LEU A 85 6.30 -20.12 -12.92
C LEU A 85 5.17 -19.86 -13.95
N ASN A 86 4.12 -20.70 -13.99
CA ASN A 86 3.18 -20.71 -15.12
C ASN A 86 1.74 -20.38 -14.69
N PHE A 87 1.52 -19.22 -14.08
CA PHE A 87 0.15 -18.75 -13.81
C PHE A 87 -0.54 -18.27 -15.09
N SER A 88 -1.87 -18.41 -15.12
CA SER A 88 -2.73 -17.82 -16.15
C SER A 88 -2.52 -16.30 -16.21
N SER A 89 -2.31 -15.75 -17.42
CA SER A 89 -2.24 -14.30 -17.63
C SER A 89 -3.60 -13.60 -17.46
N HIS A 90 -4.69 -14.36 -17.31
CA HIS A 90 -6.02 -13.86 -16.99
C HIS A 90 -6.27 -13.72 -15.49
N LEU A 91 -5.34 -14.17 -14.64
CA LEU A 91 -5.52 -14.17 -13.20
C LEU A 91 -5.65 -12.73 -12.67
N THR A 92 -6.76 -12.47 -12.00
CA THR A 92 -7.08 -11.21 -11.32
C THR A 92 -6.95 -11.36 -9.80
N THR A 93 -7.26 -12.54 -9.25
CA THR A 93 -7.15 -12.79 -7.81
C THR A 93 -6.45 -14.12 -7.53
N THR A 94 -5.55 -14.10 -6.55
CA THR A 94 -4.88 -15.31 -6.04
C THR A 94 -4.84 -15.30 -4.52
N GLY A 95 -5.28 -16.40 -3.91
CA GLY A 95 -5.27 -16.62 -2.46
C GLY A 95 -4.73 -17.99 -2.14
N LEU A 96 -3.47 -18.06 -1.73
CA LEU A 96 -2.76 -19.32 -1.41
C LEU A 96 -2.26 -19.28 0.03
N ARG A 97 -3.05 -18.68 0.92
CA ARG A 97 -2.74 -18.58 2.35
C ARG A 97 -2.61 -19.97 2.97
N GLY A 98 -1.58 -20.22 3.79
CA GLY A 98 -1.52 -21.47 4.55
C GLY A 98 -1.34 -22.73 3.70
N THR A 99 -0.73 -22.62 2.51
CA THR A 99 -0.62 -23.77 1.56
C THR A 99 0.70 -24.51 1.62
N GLY A 100 1.64 -24.01 2.44
CA GLY A 100 3.00 -24.55 2.55
C GLY A 100 3.88 -24.18 1.35
N LEU A 101 3.57 -23.10 0.62
CA LEU A 101 4.37 -22.68 -0.52
C LEU A 101 5.74 -22.15 -0.09
N ASP A 102 6.75 -22.41 -0.90
CA ASP A 102 8.09 -21.83 -0.77
C ASP A 102 8.50 -21.07 -2.06
N TRP A 103 9.51 -20.18 -1.94
CA TRP A 103 10.16 -19.56 -3.10
C TRP A 103 11.41 -20.31 -3.56
N TYR A 104 11.93 -21.22 -2.74
CA TYR A 104 13.27 -21.76 -2.91
C TYR A 104 13.26 -23.12 -3.61
N SER A 105 13.63 -23.11 -4.89
CA SER A 105 14.22 -24.29 -5.52
C SER A 105 15.72 -24.26 -5.27
N ASP A 106 16.33 -25.37 -4.82
CA ASP A 106 17.77 -25.55 -4.51
C ASP A 106 18.77 -25.06 -5.57
N HIS A 107 18.29 -24.56 -6.70
CA HIS A 107 19.09 -24.14 -7.84
C HIS A 107 19.15 -22.61 -7.93
N VAL A 108 20.28 -22.07 -7.46
CA VAL A 108 20.74 -20.66 -7.61
C VAL A 108 20.70 -20.14 -9.07
N ILE A 109 20.50 -21.01 -10.06
CA ILE A 109 20.44 -20.67 -11.49
C ILE A 109 19.09 -20.01 -11.87
N TYR A 110 18.03 -20.14 -11.06
CA TYR A 110 16.67 -19.68 -11.42
C TYR A 110 16.35 -18.20 -11.13
N TRP A 111 17.22 -17.43 -10.47
CA TRP A 111 17.01 -15.98 -10.31
C TRP A 111 16.85 -15.25 -11.66
N GLY A 112 17.46 -15.78 -12.74
CA GLY A 112 17.31 -15.27 -14.10
C GLY A 112 16.04 -15.74 -14.85
N GLN A 113 15.43 -16.85 -14.43
CA GLN A 113 14.17 -17.39 -15.00
C GLN A 113 12.90 -16.88 -14.27
N PHE A 114 13.06 -16.01 -13.27
CA PHE A 114 11.99 -15.21 -12.66
C PHE A 114 11.19 -14.32 -13.65
N ARG A 115 11.53 -14.37 -14.96
CA ARG A 115 10.87 -13.71 -16.08
C ARG A 115 9.42 -14.15 -16.33
N ASN A 116 8.92 -15.22 -15.70
CA ASN A 116 7.50 -15.60 -15.70
C ASN A 116 7.04 -15.84 -14.25
N SER A 117 6.89 -14.79 -13.46
CA SER A 117 6.50 -14.89 -12.05
C SER A 117 5.14 -14.24 -11.80
N LEU A 118 4.55 -14.47 -10.63
CA LEU A 118 3.33 -13.79 -10.13
C LEU A 118 3.40 -12.26 -10.33
N TRP A 119 4.62 -11.71 -10.31
CA TRP A 119 4.92 -10.28 -10.48
C TRP A 119 4.77 -9.74 -11.90
N ASN A 120 4.54 -10.60 -12.89
CA ASN A 120 4.25 -10.22 -14.28
C ASN A 120 2.75 -10.30 -14.63
N LEU A 121 1.90 -10.67 -13.66
CA LEU A 121 0.46 -10.75 -13.86
C LEU A 121 -0.15 -9.35 -13.82
N ILE A 122 -0.06 -8.62 -14.94
CA ILE A 122 -0.51 -7.22 -15.05
C ILE A 122 -1.99 -6.98 -14.73
N ARG A 123 -2.81 -8.04 -14.74
CA ARG A 123 -4.24 -8.01 -14.40
C ARG A 123 -4.52 -8.33 -12.93
N LEU A 124 -3.50 -8.75 -12.17
CA LEU A 124 -3.66 -9.13 -10.79
C LEU A 124 -4.04 -7.91 -9.94
N GLU A 125 -5.10 -8.06 -9.16
CA GLU A 125 -5.73 -7.05 -8.31
C GLU A 125 -5.58 -7.39 -6.83
N TYR A 126 -5.57 -8.69 -6.51
CA TYR A 126 -5.49 -9.23 -5.15
C TYR A 126 -4.49 -10.38 -5.08
N MET A 127 -3.54 -10.28 -4.16
CA MET A 127 -2.58 -11.34 -3.85
C MET A 127 -2.53 -11.59 -2.35
N ASP A 128 -2.81 -12.83 -1.96
CA ASP A 128 -2.71 -13.30 -0.59
C ASP A 128 -1.87 -14.58 -0.53
N LEU A 129 -0.66 -14.45 0.02
CA LEU A 129 0.28 -15.55 0.25
C LEU A 129 0.69 -15.64 1.72
N GLN A 130 -0.18 -15.21 2.63
CA GLN A 130 0.09 -15.24 4.07
C GLN A 130 0.31 -16.67 4.58
N ASP A 131 0.95 -16.83 5.73
CA ASP A 131 1.10 -18.11 6.43
C ASP A 131 1.76 -19.20 5.55
N ASN A 132 2.86 -18.88 4.86
CA ASN A 132 3.61 -19.81 4.02
C ASN A 132 5.08 -19.91 4.47
N HIS A 133 5.90 -20.60 3.68
CA HIS A 133 7.34 -20.75 3.90
C HIS A 133 8.15 -19.93 2.91
N LEU A 134 7.62 -18.76 2.49
CA LEU A 134 8.31 -17.91 1.54
C LEU A 134 9.56 -17.33 2.20
N GLU A 135 10.71 -17.44 1.54
CA GLU A 135 11.99 -16.97 2.07
C GLU A 135 12.82 -16.22 1.03
N GLY A 136 13.77 -15.40 1.50
CA GLY A 136 14.57 -14.54 0.61
C GLY A 136 13.96 -13.14 0.46
N PRO A 137 14.60 -12.26 -0.33
CA PRO A 137 14.09 -10.92 -0.55
C PRO A 137 13.01 -10.90 -1.62
N ILE A 138 12.22 -9.83 -1.61
CA ILE A 138 11.22 -9.61 -2.64
C ILE A 138 11.92 -9.34 -3.98
N PHE A 139 11.82 -10.30 -4.91
CA PHE A 139 12.23 -10.21 -6.32
C PHE A 139 10.99 -10.30 -7.23
N PRO A 140 11.02 -9.78 -8.48
CA PRO A 140 12.11 -9.10 -9.18
C PRO A 140 11.97 -7.56 -9.17
N GLN A 141 13.01 -6.88 -9.66
CA GLN A 141 13.03 -5.45 -9.92
C GLN A 141 12.11 -5.11 -11.11
N PHE A 142 10.80 -5.11 -10.90
CA PHE A 142 9.81 -4.87 -11.96
C PHE A 142 9.60 -3.37 -12.17
N THR A 143 10.11 -2.85 -13.29
CA THR A 143 9.98 -1.44 -13.68
C THR A 143 8.67 -1.13 -14.43
N GLY A 144 7.87 -2.15 -14.76
CA GLY A 144 6.63 -2.02 -15.54
C GLY A 144 5.32 -1.84 -14.73
N GLY A 145 5.41 -2.01 -13.40
CA GLY A 145 4.31 -1.90 -12.42
C GLY A 145 3.17 -2.95 -12.54
N LEU A 146 2.78 -3.56 -11.43
CA LEU A 146 1.49 -4.27 -11.33
C LEU A 146 0.38 -3.22 -11.22
N ARG A 147 -0.14 -2.80 -12.37
CA ARG A 147 -0.99 -1.60 -12.47
C ARG A 147 -2.30 -1.72 -11.71
N ASN A 148 -2.83 -2.93 -11.59
CA ASN A 148 -4.13 -3.17 -10.97
C ASN A 148 -4.00 -3.71 -9.54
N LEU A 149 -2.79 -4.08 -9.10
CA LEU A 149 -2.60 -4.76 -7.83
C LEU A 149 -2.89 -3.79 -6.68
N SER A 150 -3.98 -4.07 -5.98
CA SER A 150 -4.52 -3.22 -4.93
C SER A 150 -4.22 -3.73 -3.54
N THR A 151 -4.21 -5.05 -3.39
CA THR A 151 -4.02 -5.72 -2.11
C THR A 151 -2.91 -6.75 -2.21
N VAL A 152 -1.93 -6.62 -1.32
CA VAL A 152 -0.83 -7.56 -1.17
C VAL A 152 -0.70 -7.96 0.29
N LYS A 153 -0.84 -9.26 0.55
CA LYS A 153 -0.66 -9.85 1.88
C LYS A 153 0.40 -10.93 1.83
N LEU A 154 1.50 -10.68 2.54
CA LEU A 154 2.67 -11.56 2.63
C LEU A 154 3.05 -11.85 4.10
N SER A 155 2.17 -11.56 5.05
CA SER A 155 2.46 -11.74 6.47
C SER A 155 2.68 -13.20 6.86
N ASN A 156 3.36 -13.40 7.99
CA ASN A 156 3.70 -14.73 8.53
C ASN A 156 4.47 -15.58 7.51
N ASN A 157 5.61 -15.07 7.07
CA ASN A 157 6.56 -15.75 6.18
C ASN A 157 8.00 -15.57 6.71
N SER A 158 9.00 -16.05 5.97
CA SER A 158 10.43 -15.91 6.29
C SER A 158 11.15 -14.95 5.33
N LEU A 159 10.44 -13.93 4.82
CA LEU A 159 10.98 -12.96 3.86
C LEU A 159 12.03 -12.06 4.51
N LYS A 160 13.13 -11.78 3.81
CA LYS A 160 14.29 -11.08 4.38
C LYS A 160 14.85 -9.99 3.49
N GLY A 161 15.70 -9.13 4.04
CA GLY A 161 16.33 -8.03 3.30
C GLY A 161 15.45 -6.78 3.25
N ALA A 162 15.79 -5.81 2.39
CA ALA A 162 15.10 -4.53 2.36
C ALA A 162 13.76 -4.60 1.60
N ILE A 163 12.75 -3.91 2.13
CA ILE A 163 11.49 -3.67 1.41
C ILE A 163 11.80 -2.81 0.18
N PRO A 164 11.57 -3.30 -1.05
CA PRO A 164 11.90 -2.54 -2.24
C PRO A 164 11.02 -1.30 -2.41
N SER A 165 11.65 -0.15 -2.70
CA SER A 165 10.92 1.13 -2.84
C SER A 165 9.89 1.16 -3.96
N TRP A 166 10.06 0.32 -4.98
CA TRP A 166 9.16 0.26 -6.12
C TRP A 166 7.79 -0.34 -5.78
N ILE A 167 7.64 -1.09 -4.67
CA ILE A 167 6.33 -1.57 -4.19
C ILE A 167 5.41 -0.38 -3.94
N PHE A 168 5.96 0.67 -3.35
CA PHE A 168 5.27 1.95 -3.10
C PHE A 168 5.10 2.81 -4.35
N SER A 169 5.43 2.30 -5.54
CA SER A 169 5.18 2.97 -6.82
C SER A 169 4.07 2.29 -7.63
N TRP A 170 3.42 1.24 -7.08
CA TRP A 170 2.27 0.61 -7.73
C TRP A 170 1.05 1.54 -7.64
N PRO A 171 0.42 1.87 -8.78
CA PRO A 171 -0.57 2.95 -8.84
C PRO A 171 -1.92 2.58 -8.24
N SER A 172 -2.20 1.28 -8.03
CA SER A 172 -3.46 0.78 -7.45
C SER A 172 -3.32 0.25 -6.03
N LEU A 173 -2.09 0.16 -5.48
CA LEU A 173 -1.82 -0.45 -4.17
C LEU A 173 -2.43 0.39 -3.03
N SER A 174 -3.45 -0.16 -2.37
CA SER A 174 -4.14 0.44 -1.24
C SER A 174 -3.93 -0.31 0.08
N TYR A 175 -3.61 -1.61 0.02
CA TYR A 175 -3.39 -2.47 1.18
C TYR A 175 -2.10 -3.26 1.03
N LEU A 176 -1.19 -3.09 2.00
CA LEU A 176 0.07 -3.82 2.06
C LEU A 176 0.28 -4.38 3.48
N ASP A 177 0.29 -5.70 3.60
CA ASP A 177 0.65 -6.40 4.84
C ASP A 177 1.91 -7.24 4.63
N LEU A 178 2.98 -6.84 5.32
CA LEU A 178 4.30 -7.48 5.36
C LEU A 178 4.66 -7.93 6.78
N SER A 179 3.69 -7.94 7.70
CA SER A 179 3.93 -8.21 9.11
C SER A 179 4.49 -9.61 9.38
N ASN A 180 5.19 -9.78 10.50
CA ASN A 180 5.76 -11.07 10.94
C ASN A 180 6.63 -11.72 9.85
N ASN A 181 7.74 -11.06 9.53
CA ASN A 181 8.75 -11.48 8.57
C ASN A 181 10.14 -11.12 9.11
N HIS A 182 11.18 -11.17 8.27
CA HIS A 182 12.56 -10.82 8.58
C HIS A 182 13.05 -9.63 7.74
N PHE A 183 12.17 -8.71 7.34
CA PHE A 183 12.57 -7.52 6.59
C PHE A 183 13.48 -6.63 7.43
N SER A 184 14.52 -6.10 6.81
CA SER A 184 15.54 -5.28 7.46
C SER A 184 15.89 -4.04 6.64
N GLY A 185 16.73 -3.16 7.18
CA GLY A 185 17.06 -1.89 6.53
C GLY A 185 15.97 -0.83 6.72
N GLN A 186 16.05 0.25 5.94
CA GLN A 186 15.18 1.42 6.11
C GLN A 186 13.90 1.31 5.30
N LEU A 187 12.76 1.63 5.93
CA LEU A 187 11.50 1.84 5.23
C LEU A 187 11.62 3.05 4.31
N LYS A 188 11.42 2.83 3.00
CA LYS A 188 11.58 3.85 1.97
C LYS A 188 10.37 4.78 1.91
N ASP A 189 10.63 5.97 1.38
CA ASP A 189 9.64 7.03 1.18
C ASP A 189 8.58 6.59 0.14
N PHE A 190 7.30 6.76 0.44
CA PHE A 190 6.18 6.29 -0.41
C PHE A 190 5.37 7.45 -1.03
N ARG A 191 6.02 8.60 -1.25
CA ARG A 191 5.40 9.85 -1.76
C ARG A 191 4.60 9.71 -3.05
N TYR A 192 4.83 8.66 -3.82
CA TYR A 192 4.23 8.45 -5.13
C TYR A 192 2.97 7.57 -5.09
N ASN A 193 2.61 7.01 -3.94
CA ASN A 193 1.38 6.24 -3.78
C ASN A 193 0.38 7.02 -2.93
N LEU A 194 -0.53 7.71 -3.61
CA LEU A 194 -1.56 8.59 -3.03
C LEU A 194 -2.83 7.85 -2.58
N ILE A 195 -2.89 6.54 -2.78
CA ILE A 195 -4.08 5.74 -2.47
C ILE A 195 -3.81 4.65 -1.44
N LEU A 196 -2.59 4.60 -0.88
CA LEU A 196 -2.21 3.66 0.16
C LEU A 196 -3.00 3.95 1.44
N VAL A 197 -3.83 3.01 1.86
CA VAL A 197 -4.74 3.13 3.03
C VAL A 197 -4.18 2.39 4.23
N ILE A 198 -3.63 1.19 4.01
CA ILE A 198 -3.15 0.32 5.08
C ILE A 198 -1.73 -0.13 4.75
N ILE A 199 -0.83 0.06 5.72
CA ILE A 199 0.50 -0.53 5.73
C ILE A 199 0.76 -1.18 7.09
N ASP A 200 0.96 -2.49 7.07
CA ASP A 200 1.44 -3.25 8.23
C ASP A 200 2.82 -3.82 7.93
N THR A 201 3.79 -3.41 8.73
CA THR A 201 5.16 -3.91 8.70
C THR A 201 5.62 -4.36 10.09
N SER A 202 4.68 -4.62 10.99
CA SER A 202 4.97 -5.04 12.36
C SER A 202 5.73 -6.37 12.42
N GLU A 203 6.37 -6.66 13.55
CA GLU A 203 7.09 -7.93 13.78
C GLU A 203 8.14 -8.18 12.67
N ASN A 204 9.05 -7.21 12.49
CA ASN A 204 10.13 -7.26 11.50
C ASN A 204 11.43 -6.72 12.11
N GLN A 205 12.47 -6.55 11.30
CA GLN A 205 13.80 -6.05 11.71
C GLN A 205 14.12 -4.70 11.05
N LEU A 206 13.09 -3.91 10.71
CA LEU A 206 13.27 -2.60 10.06
C LEU A 206 13.99 -1.65 11.00
N GLN A 207 14.92 -0.86 10.44
CA GLN A 207 15.81 0.01 11.19
C GLN A 207 15.88 1.41 10.57
N GLY A 208 16.35 2.38 11.34
CA GLY A 208 16.56 3.76 10.90
C GLY A 208 15.33 4.65 11.08
N LEU A 209 15.21 5.67 10.22
CA LEU A 209 14.25 6.75 10.39
C LEU A 209 12.90 6.44 9.75
N LEU A 210 11.83 6.97 10.34
CA LEU A 210 10.50 6.99 9.74
C LEU A 210 10.51 7.80 8.43
N PRO A 211 9.87 7.31 7.35
CA PRO A 211 9.85 7.98 6.06
C PRO A 211 9.11 9.30 6.10
N LYS A 212 9.63 10.31 5.38
CA LYS A 212 9.04 11.64 5.32
C LYS A 212 7.68 11.66 4.60
N SER A 213 7.33 10.69 3.75
CA SER A 213 6.02 10.63 3.08
C SER A 213 4.85 10.64 4.06
N ILE A 214 5.00 10.06 5.25
CA ILE A 214 3.95 10.08 6.29
C ILE A 214 3.59 11.52 6.67
N GLN A 215 4.52 12.47 6.49
CA GLN A 215 4.33 13.92 6.72
C GLN A 215 3.40 14.59 5.69
N ASN A 216 3.43 14.16 4.42
CA ASN A 216 2.83 14.92 3.31
C ASN A 216 1.33 14.65 3.08
N LEU A 217 0.69 13.87 3.95
CA LEU A 217 -0.72 13.50 3.83
C LEU A 217 -1.69 14.60 4.32
N GLU A 218 -1.18 15.69 4.93
CA GLU A 218 -1.97 16.84 5.37
C GLU A 218 -1.83 18.12 4.51
N SER A 219 -0.81 18.27 3.67
CA SER A 219 -0.60 19.52 2.90
C SER A 219 -1.50 19.67 1.66
N VAL A 220 -2.49 18.79 1.47
CA VAL A 220 -3.53 18.89 0.42
C VAL A 220 -4.94 18.92 1.05
N VAL A 221 -5.06 19.21 2.34
CA VAL A 221 -6.37 19.19 3.01
C VAL A 221 -7.25 20.40 2.69
N SER A 222 -6.73 21.50 2.13
CA SER A 222 -7.52 22.74 2.10
C SER A 222 -8.06 23.21 0.75
N ILE A 223 -7.75 22.61 -0.42
CA ILE A 223 -8.29 23.16 -1.68
C ILE A 223 -9.01 22.15 -2.58
N TYR A 224 -8.72 20.84 -2.55
CA TYR A 224 -9.53 19.88 -3.32
C TYR A 224 -9.58 18.47 -2.68
N LEU A 225 -10.62 18.20 -1.90
CA LEU A 225 -11.32 16.89 -1.82
C LEU A 225 -10.48 15.62 -1.56
N SER A 226 -10.19 15.36 -0.28
CA SER A 226 -10.34 14.04 0.40
C SER A 226 -10.19 12.73 -0.42
N LEU A 227 -9.00 12.38 -0.91
CA LEU A 227 -8.80 11.03 -1.43
C LEU A 227 -7.62 10.35 -0.73
N ASN A 228 -7.98 9.60 0.32
CA ASN A 228 -7.25 8.49 0.95
C ASN A 228 -5.96 8.84 1.72
N GLN A 229 -6.13 9.45 2.89
CA GLN A 229 -5.07 9.47 3.92
C GLN A 229 -4.76 8.03 4.36
N LEU A 230 -3.48 7.71 4.61
CA LEU A 230 -3.06 6.45 5.21
C LEU A 230 -3.78 6.28 6.57
N GLN A 231 -4.77 5.39 6.62
CA GLN A 231 -5.66 5.22 7.78
C GLN A 231 -5.01 4.35 8.85
N VAL A 232 -4.30 3.30 8.43
CA VAL A 232 -3.65 2.34 9.33
C VAL A 232 -2.18 2.26 9.01
N LEU A 233 -1.36 2.53 10.03
CA LEU A 233 0.09 2.36 10.02
C LEU A 233 0.45 1.50 11.23
N ASN A 234 1.06 0.35 10.99
CA ASN A 234 1.57 -0.51 12.06
C ASN A 234 3.07 -0.78 11.82
N LEU A 235 3.89 -0.23 12.71
CA LEU A 235 5.35 -0.31 12.70
C LEU A 235 5.87 -0.97 13.99
N SER A 236 4.98 -1.60 14.75
CA SER A 236 5.32 -2.17 16.04
C SER A 236 6.35 -3.29 15.91
N ARG A 237 7.15 -3.50 16.96
CA ARG A 237 8.08 -4.62 17.09
C ARG A 237 9.05 -4.68 15.93
N ASN A 238 9.78 -3.59 15.79
CA ASN A 238 10.86 -3.39 14.83
C ASN A 238 12.07 -2.79 15.58
N ASN A 239 13.14 -2.46 14.83
CA ASN A 239 14.35 -1.85 15.38
C ASN A 239 14.44 -0.36 14.98
N LEU A 240 13.31 0.35 14.96
CA LEU A 240 13.28 1.77 14.58
C LEU A 240 13.91 2.64 15.65
N GLU A 241 14.56 3.71 15.22
CA GLU A 241 15.36 4.57 16.09
C GLU A 241 15.00 6.06 15.93
N ARG A 242 15.39 6.83 16.95
CA ARG A 242 15.27 8.30 17.05
C ARG A 242 13.83 8.76 17.30
N CYS A 243 13.62 10.06 17.10
CA CYS A 243 12.38 10.72 17.43
C CYS A 243 11.30 10.44 16.39
N ILE A 244 10.12 10.05 16.86
CA ILE A 244 8.86 10.17 16.12
C ILE A 244 8.75 11.64 15.72
N PRO A 245 8.71 11.95 14.42
CA PRO A 245 8.55 13.31 13.95
C PRO A 245 7.28 13.94 14.55
N LYS A 246 7.35 15.21 14.98
CA LYS A 246 6.23 15.94 15.61
C LYS A 246 5.15 16.39 14.60
N TRP A 247 4.73 15.51 13.69
CA TRP A 247 3.68 15.84 12.71
C TRP A 247 2.32 15.32 13.17
N PRO A 248 1.21 16.04 12.89
CA PRO A 248 -0.11 15.67 13.40
C PRO A 248 -0.56 14.27 12.95
N GLN A 249 -0.24 13.86 11.72
CA GLN A 249 -0.55 12.52 11.22
C GLN A 249 0.09 11.38 12.05
N PHE A 250 1.28 11.57 12.66
CA PHE A 250 1.85 10.55 13.55
C PHE A 250 1.09 10.44 14.88
N ALA A 251 0.37 11.49 15.27
CA ALA A 251 -0.46 11.50 16.47
C ALA A 251 -1.86 10.88 16.24
N THR A 252 -2.27 10.64 14.99
CA THR A 252 -3.56 10.00 14.70
C THR A 252 -3.53 8.48 14.82
N TYR A 253 -2.34 7.87 14.77
CA TYR A 253 -2.18 6.42 14.93
C TYR A 253 -2.13 6.03 16.41
N GLU A 254 -2.61 4.83 16.72
CA GLU A 254 -2.63 4.30 18.09
C GLU A 254 -1.20 4.09 18.62
N ASN A 255 -1.02 4.14 19.95
CA ASN A 255 0.31 3.99 20.56
C ASN A 255 0.92 2.60 20.32
N ASN A 256 0.06 1.58 20.19
CA ASN A 256 0.47 0.21 19.84
C ASN A 256 1.15 0.14 18.46
N SER A 257 0.86 1.07 17.52
CA SER A 257 1.48 1.14 16.20
C SER A 257 2.99 1.34 16.24
N TYR A 258 3.55 1.80 17.37
CA TYR A 258 4.97 2.09 17.57
C TYR A 258 5.62 1.23 18.66
N GLU A 259 4.84 0.42 19.37
CA GLU A 259 5.30 -0.40 20.51
C GLU A 259 6.44 -1.34 20.09
N GLY A 260 7.34 -1.69 21.00
CA GLY A 260 8.42 -2.66 20.73
C GLY A 260 9.56 -2.15 19.85
N ASN A 261 9.68 -0.83 19.69
CA ASN A 261 10.83 -0.17 19.07
C ASN A 261 11.67 0.56 20.14
N ASP A 262 12.62 -0.12 20.79
CA ASP A 262 13.37 0.41 21.95
C ASP A 262 14.17 1.71 21.66
N GLY A 263 14.59 1.91 20.41
CA GLY A 263 15.32 3.08 19.96
C GLY A 263 14.45 4.29 19.62
N LEU A 264 13.13 4.10 19.52
CA LEU A 264 12.17 5.10 19.09
C LEU A 264 11.70 5.94 20.29
N ARG A 265 11.69 7.27 20.14
CA ARG A 265 11.40 8.24 21.22
C ARG A 265 10.40 9.29 20.74
N GLY A 266 9.74 10.00 21.64
CA GLY A 266 8.69 10.97 21.27
C GLY A 266 7.30 10.44 21.62
N PHE A 267 6.24 11.14 21.22
CA PHE A 267 4.84 10.94 21.64
C PHE A 267 4.52 9.55 22.24
N LEU A 268 4.18 9.54 23.54
CA LEU A 268 3.73 8.38 24.34
C LEU A 268 4.64 7.13 24.36
N VAL A 269 5.80 7.15 23.70
CA VAL A 269 6.90 6.17 23.85
C VAL A 269 7.99 6.82 24.70
N SER A 270 8.27 6.23 25.86
CA SER A 270 9.05 6.80 26.96
C SER A 270 10.28 7.63 26.53
N GLY A 271 10.31 8.90 26.98
CA GLY A 271 11.44 9.82 26.77
C GLY A 271 11.12 10.96 25.81
N GLY A 272 11.08 12.18 26.35
CA GLY A 272 10.93 13.39 25.53
C GLY A 272 12.08 13.56 24.53
N CYS A 273 11.75 13.99 23.32
CA CYS A 273 12.72 14.39 22.30
C CYS A 273 13.29 15.78 22.63
N GLY A 274 14.25 15.83 23.55
CA GLY A 274 15.01 17.03 23.85
C GLY A 274 16.22 17.18 22.91
N SER A 275 16.35 18.34 22.29
CA SER A 275 17.62 18.84 21.76
C SER A 275 18.57 19.05 22.94
N ASN A 276 19.43 18.05 23.21
CA ASN A 276 20.72 18.12 23.91
C ASN A 276 20.99 16.81 24.65
N LEU A 277 21.74 15.91 24.01
CA LEU A 277 22.54 14.91 24.71
C LEU A 277 24.01 15.17 24.38
N ILE A 278 24.54 16.23 24.97
CA ILE A 278 25.97 16.28 25.31
C ILE A 278 26.15 15.29 26.47
N PRO A 279 27.12 14.35 26.40
CA PRO A 279 27.41 13.45 27.51
C PRO A 279 27.77 14.27 28.76
N LYS A 280 27.05 14.05 29.86
CA LYS A 280 27.28 14.73 31.15
C LYS A 280 28.76 14.64 31.56
N LYS A 281 29.43 15.79 31.65
CA LYS A 281 30.56 16.00 32.57
C LYS A 281 30.30 17.25 33.42
N ASN A 282 30.16 16.97 34.71
CA ASN A 282 30.14 17.76 35.94
C ASN A 282 30.25 19.31 35.92
N ASN A 283 29.29 19.91 36.63
CA ASN A 283 29.32 21.10 37.51
C ASN A 283 29.96 22.41 37.03
N LYS A 284 29.11 23.44 36.84
CA LYS A 284 29.05 24.67 37.66
C LYS A 284 27.84 25.55 37.26
N THR A 285 27.30 26.24 38.25
CA THR A 285 26.16 27.17 38.26
C THR A 285 26.25 28.33 37.25
N PHE A 286 25.17 28.64 36.54
CA PHE A 286 24.86 29.98 36.02
C PHE A 286 23.34 30.17 35.82
N VAL A 287 22.86 31.39 36.08
CA VAL A 287 21.47 31.92 36.10
C VAL A 287 20.99 32.24 34.67
N PRO A 288 19.67 32.32 34.36
CA PRO A 288 19.15 32.03 33.02
C PRO A 288 19.20 33.23 32.09
N ASN A 289 19.45 32.97 30.81
CA ASN A 289 19.16 33.90 29.72
C ASN A 289 18.14 33.27 28.78
N GLU A 290 16.98 33.93 28.68
CA GLU A 290 16.12 33.91 27.51
C GLU A 290 16.90 34.48 26.32
N GLU A 291 16.88 33.79 25.18
CA GLU A 291 16.90 34.30 23.80
C GLU A 291 17.57 33.31 22.84
N GLY A 292 16.88 33.02 21.73
CA GLY A 292 17.52 32.56 20.49
C GLY A 292 16.94 31.30 19.87
N ASP A 293 15.73 31.36 19.32
CA ASP A 293 15.32 30.43 18.25
C ASP A 293 14.49 31.15 17.15
N SER A 294 14.82 32.43 16.91
CA SER A 294 14.19 33.28 15.89
C SER A 294 14.95 33.31 14.56
N THR A 295 16.13 32.70 14.47
CA THR A 295 16.97 32.70 13.27
C THR A 295 16.62 31.60 12.27
N PHE A 296 16.20 30.41 12.73
CA PHE A 296 15.89 29.29 11.82
C PHE A 296 14.53 29.42 11.11
N LEU A 297 13.53 30.01 11.78
CA LEU A 297 12.20 30.24 11.17
C LEU A 297 12.20 31.38 10.14
N ASN A 298 13.12 32.34 10.26
CA ASN A 298 13.18 33.48 9.34
C ASN A 298 13.75 33.12 7.96
N GLU A 299 14.74 32.21 7.86
CA GLU A 299 15.29 31.81 6.56
C GLU A 299 14.29 31.02 5.71
N LEU A 300 13.51 30.12 6.33
CA LEU A 300 12.50 29.32 5.62
C LEU A 300 11.23 30.09 5.24
N CYS A 301 10.86 31.13 6.00
CA CYS A 301 9.63 31.90 5.72
C CYS A 301 9.76 32.78 4.47
N TRP A 302 10.91 33.42 4.24
CA TRP A 302 11.06 34.34 3.11
C TRP A 302 11.18 33.65 1.76
N GLU A 303 11.81 32.48 1.68
CA GLU A 303 11.88 31.72 0.42
C GLU A 303 10.49 31.25 -0.04
N VAL A 304 9.64 30.77 0.89
CA VAL A 304 8.26 30.36 0.60
C VAL A 304 7.39 31.57 0.25
N VAL A 305 7.58 32.71 0.91
CA VAL A 305 6.88 33.97 0.58
C VAL A 305 7.28 34.44 -0.82
N LEU A 306 8.57 34.47 -1.16
CA LEU A 306 9.07 34.87 -2.49
C LEU A 306 8.57 33.94 -3.60
N MET A 307 8.52 32.63 -3.36
CA MET A 307 7.99 31.66 -4.31
C MET A 307 6.48 31.84 -4.55
N ARG A 308 5.71 32.16 -3.49
CA ARG A 308 4.28 32.47 -3.59
C ARG A 308 3.99 33.76 -4.36
N TYR A 309 4.78 34.80 -4.15
CA TYR A 309 4.63 36.07 -4.89
C TYR A 309 5.01 35.93 -6.37
N GLY A 310 6.06 35.14 -6.68
CA GLY A 310 6.50 34.93 -8.06
C GLY A 310 5.46 34.24 -8.94
N CYS A 311 4.87 33.14 -8.48
CA CYS A 311 3.86 32.40 -9.24
C CYS A 311 2.52 33.17 -9.33
N GLY A 312 2.13 33.85 -8.26
CA GLY A 312 0.89 34.63 -8.21
C GLY A 312 0.88 35.83 -9.17
N LEU A 313 2.02 36.51 -9.32
CA LEU A 313 2.16 37.61 -10.28
C LEU A 313 2.07 37.13 -11.73
N ILE A 314 2.68 35.99 -12.07
CA ILE A 314 2.63 35.43 -13.43
C ILE A 314 1.20 35.04 -13.81
N ILE A 315 0.48 34.38 -12.89
CA ILE A 315 -0.92 34.01 -13.11
C ILE A 315 -1.79 35.27 -13.21
N GLY A 316 -1.59 36.25 -12.33
CA GLY A 316 -2.31 37.52 -12.35
C GLY A 316 -2.13 38.30 -13.65
N PHE A 317 -0.90 38.43 -14.14
CA PHE A 317 -0.62 39.06 -15.43
C PHE A 317 -1.15 38.26 -16.61
N SER A 318 -1.16 36.93 -16.53
CA SER A 318 -1.74 36.07 -17.58
C SER A 318 -3.26 36.27 -17.67
N ILE A 319 -3.96 36.33 -16.54
CA ILE A 319 -5.40 36.58 -16.48
C ILE A 319 -5.71 38.02 -16.95
N ALA A 320 -4.94 39.02 -16.50
CA ALA A 320 -5.12 40.41 -16.92
C ALA A 320 -4.84 40.60 -18.42
N TYR A 321 -3.81 39.94 -18.95
CA TYR A 321 -3.47 39.94 -20.37
C TYR A 321 -4.61 39.32 -21.19
N VAL A 322 -5.10 38.13 -20.80
CA VAL A 322 -6.27 37.51 -21.45
C VAL A 322 -7.49 38.43 -21.37
N MET A 323 -7.75 39.07 -20.23
CA MET A 323 -8.86 40.01 -20.08
C MET A 323 -8.74 41.29 -20.94
N LEU A 324 -7.51 41.76 -21.20
CA LEU A 324 -7.24 42.94 -22.04
C LEU A 324 -7.18 42.61 -23.53
N SER A 325 -6.74 41.40 -23.89
CA SER A 325 -6.67 40.92 -25.28
C SER A 325 -8.04 40.60 -25.87
N TYR A 326 -9.00 40.13 -25.06
CA TYR A 326 -10.39 39.96 -25.46
C TYR A 326 -11.17 41.24 -25.11
N GLN A 327 -11.15 42.23 -26.00
CA GLN A 327 -11.83 43.52 -25.81
C GLN A 327 -13.25 43.38 -25.24
N LYS A 328 -13.47 44.01 -24.07
CA LYS A 328 -14.72 44.19 -23.30
C LYS A 328 -15.51 42.90 -23.01
N PRO A 329 -15.32 42.26 -21.85
CA PRO A 329 -16.25 41.25 -21.37
C PRO A 329 -17.64 41.86 -21.10
N ASN A 330 -18.60 41.62 -22.01
CA ASN A 330 -20.00 42.04 -21.89
C ASN A 330 -20.71 41.56 -20.61
N TRP A 331 -20.12 40.60 -19.88
CA TRP A 331 -20.62 40.15 -18.58
C TRP A 331 -20.33 41.14 -17.44
N LEU A 332 -19.22 41.89 -17.53
CA LEU A 332 -18.84 42.90 -16.52
C LEU A 332 -19.71 44.16 -16.60
N SER A 333 -20.11 44.59 -17.80
CA SER A 333 -21.07 45.69 -17.97
C SER A 333 -22.45 45.33 -17.42
N ARG A 334 -22.89 44.08 -17.62
CA ARG A 334 -24.15 43.57 -17.06
C ARG A 334 -24.18 43.56 -15.53
N ILE A 335 -23.07 43.18 -14.88
CA ILE A 335 -22.97 43.21 -13.42
C ILE A 335 -22.98 44.66 -12.90
N ALA A 336 -22.32 45.59 -13.58
CA ALA A 336 -22.34 47.00 -13.20
C ALA A 336 -23.74 47.61 -13.31
N GLU A 337 -24.48 47.31 -14.39
CA GLU A 337 -25.87 47.76 -14.58
C GLU A 337 -26.82 47.16 -13.53
N GLU A 338 -26.66 45.89 -13.16
CA GLU A 338 -27.46 45.28 -12.09
C GLU A 338 -27.16 45.90 -10.72
N LEU A 339 -25.90 46.23 -10.42
CA LEU A 339 -25.52 46.88 -9.18
C LEU A 339 -26.08 48.31 -9.08
N GLU A 340 -26.06 49.09 -10.18
CA GLU A 340 -26.68 50.41 -10.22
C GLU A 340 -28.20 50.33 -10.04
N TYR A 341 -28.85 49.34 -10.66
CA TYR A 341 -30.28 49.09 -10.47
C TYR A 341 -30.63 48.79 -9.01
N ILE A 342 -29.86 47.91 -8.36
CA ILE A 342 -30.04 47.54 -6.94
C ILE A 342 -29.84 48.75 -6.02
N ILE A 343 -28.85 49.61 -6.29
CA ILE A 343 -28.60 50.84 -5.53
C ILE A 343 -29.76 51.83 -5.69
N SER A 344 -30.30 51.99 -6.91
CA SER A 344 -31.44 52.88 -7.15
C SER A 344 -32.72 52.42 -6.42
N MET A 345 -32.96 51.10 -6.39
CA MET A 345 -34.08 50.48 -5.67
C MET A 345 -33.96 50.66 -4.15
N ARG A 346 -32.74 50.58 -3.61
CA ARG A 346 -32.45 50.80 -2.19
C ARG A 346 -32.68 52.25 -1.78
N ASN A 347 -32.32 53.20 -2.64
CA ASN A 347 -32.54 54.63 -2.38
C ASN A 347 -34.02 55.02 -2.48
N ARG A 348 -34.81 54.41 -3.38
CA ARG A 348 -36.27 54.64 -3.45
C ARG A 348 -37.04 54.08 -2.25
N LYS A 349 -36.56 53.00 -1.61
CA LYS A 349 -37.15 52.49 -0.36
C LYS A 349 -36.90 53.43 0.83
N LYS A 350 -35.74 54.08 0.90
CA LYS A 350 -35.41 55.07 1.95
C LYS A 350 -36.16 56.40 1.84
N LEU A 351 -36.81 56.68 0.71
CA LEU A 351 -37.60 57.90 0.46
C LEU A 351 -39.11 57.71 0.68
N ARG A 352 -39.54 56.51 1.10
CA ARG A 352 -40.96 56.16 1.37
C ARG A 352 -41.21 55.69 2.81
N GLU A 353 -40.20 55.77 3.67
CA GLU A 353 -40.29 55.74 5.14
C GLU A 353 -40.01 57.16 5.64
#